data_AF-A0A5K4EXD9-F1
#
_entry.id   AF-A0A5K4EXD9-F1
#
_cell.length_a   1.000
_cell.length_b   1.000
_cell.length_c   1.000
_cell.angle_alpha   90.00
_cell.angle_beta   90.00
_cell.angle_gamma   90.00
#
_symmetry.space_group_name_H-M   'P 1'
#
loop_
_entity.id
_entity.type
_entity.pdbx_description
1 polymer ?
#
loop_
_entity_poly.entity_id
_entity_poly.type
_entity_poly.pdbx_seq_one_letter_code
_entity_poly.pdbx_strand_id
1 'polypeptide(L)'
;MKALSSNEVDTSSNVWCFIDDVFFITSKSLIRSLSSGNVDTICAMVNHSCSILIDLMVNDFLGNIIRTGFPSGWVQDAYNYVQNSVAVAGSLSSSSIVNVSTVSSFNMIGPNSLARYHFLVILNSIEASQKSLLSLVNHLESELNLLYQNQEINSQKLNMCITELKVSISDQLQALLDSAFEHLSTSVIQSQVKTLLNVFTSLKYDLLESVLSTENNDRFVLILINEILHQLDQFIQRKSFSRFGAIQLEKEYHNLFAYLTSISYSSLRDYFTRSLQICRLLNLDRVEEVHYYWNSSSWRLTAHEVRSILSLRRDFAVNEIRALKLQ
;
A
#
# COMPACT_ATOMS: atom_id res chain seq x y z
N MET A 1 6.31 28.14 -9.71
CA MET A 1 7.57 27.79 -10.41
C MET A 1 8.82 27.84 -9.52
N LYS A 2 9.00 28.84 -8.62
CA LYS A 2 10.12 28.84 -7.65
C LYS A 2 9.93 27.93 -6.42
N ALA A 3 8.70 27.47 -6.16
CA ALA A 3 8.40 26.56 -5.05
C ALA A 3 8.81 25.11 -5.32
N LEU A 4 8.69 24.63 -6.57
CA LEU A 4 9.09 23.27 -6.98
C LEU A 4 10.60 23.00 -6.86
N SER A 5 11.43 24.02 -6.68
CA SER A 5 12.88 23.85 -6.48
C SER A 5 13.27 23.63 -5.01
N SER A 6 12.33 23.70 -4.07
CA SER A 6 12.58 23.33 -2.67
C SER A 6 12.37 21.82 -2.50
N ASN A 7 13.46 21.05 -2.59
CA ASN A 7 13.46 19.60 -2.39
C ASN A 7 13.43 19.23 -0.89
N GLU A 8 12.71 20.00 -0.07
CA GLU A 8 12.64 19.75 1.37
C GLU A 8 11.36 18.97 1.68
N VAL A 9 11.53 17.87 2.41
CA VAL A 9 10.44 17.06 2.95
C VAL A 9 10.22 17.50 4.39
N ASP A 10 8.98 17.80 4.75
CA ASP A 10 8.63 18.05 6.14
C ASP A 10 8.74 16.72 6.91
N THR A 11 9.73 16.64 7.80
CA THR A 11 10.01 15.45 8.61
C THR A 11 8.87 15.06 9.55
N SER A 12 7.97 15.99 9.89
CA SER A 12 6.85 15.73 10.80
C SER A 12 5.68 15.06 10.10
N SER A 13 5.30 15.56 8.92
CA SER A 13 4.19 15.03 8.11
C SER A 13 4.63 14.01 7.05
N ASN A 14 5.94 13.92 6.76
CA ASN A 14 6.52 13.17 5.65
C ASN A 14 5.85 13.50 4.31
N VAL A 15 5.69 14.80 4.04
CA VAL A 15 5.11 15.38 2.83
C VAL A 15 6.09 16.39 2.24
N TRP A 16 6.09 16.54 0.91
CA TRP A 16 6.90 17.57 0.25
C TRP A 16 6.38 18.98 0.59
N CYS A 17 7.26 19.85 1.09
CA CYS A 17 6.90 21.19 1.55
C CYS A 17 6.30 22.08 0.44
N PHE A 18 6.66 21.85 -0.83
CA PHE A 18 6.18 22.69 -1.93
C PHE A 18 4.66 22.58 -2.18
N ILE A 19 3.99 21.53 -1.69
CA ILE A 19 2.57 21.29 -1.97
C ILE A 19 1.73 22.45 -1.43
N ASP A 20 1.95 22.83 -0.18
CA ASP A 20 1.22 23.93 0.46
C ASP A 20 1.46 25.25 -0.29
N ASP A 21 2.71 25.52 -0.68
CA ASP A 21 3.07 26.71 -1.45
C ASP A 21 2.38 26.77 -2.82
N VAL A 22 2.33 25.63 -3.53
CA VAL A 22 1.70 25.54 -4.86
C VAL A 22 0.19 25.78 -4.77
N PHE A 23 -0.50 25.16 -3.81
CA PHE A 23 -1.93 25.39 -3.62
C PHE A 23 -2.22 26.79 -3.07
N PHE A 24 -1.36 27.34 -2.22
CA PHE A 24 -1.49 28.72 -1.73
C PHE A 24 -1.35 29.75 -2.86
N ILE A 25 -0.34 29.59 -3.72
CA ILE A 25 -0.14 30.49 -4.88
C ILE A 25 -1.31 30.37 -5.86
N THR A 26 -1.76 29.15 -6.15
CA THR A 26 -2.91 28.91 -7.04
C THR A 26 -4.20 29.50 -6.45
N SER A 27 -4.41 29.38 -5.14
CA SER A 27 -5.52 30.01 -4.44
C SER A 27 -5.51 31.52 -4.61
N LYS A 28 -4.37 32.17 -4.31
CA LYS A 28 -4.23 33.63 -4.45
C LYS A 28 -4.44 34.11 -5.88
N SER A 29 -3.95 33.39 -6.87
CA SER A 29 -4.09 33.77 -8.28
C SER A 29 -5.55 33.64 -8.76
N LEU A 30 -6.24 32.56 -8.38
CA LEU A 30 -7.65 32.35 -8.72
C LEU A 30 -8.58 33.34 -8.02
N ILE A 31 -8.39 33.62 -6.74
CA ILE A 31 -9.18 34.62 -6.01
C ILE A 31 -9.02 36.01 -6.65
N ARG A 32 -7.80 36.37 -7.05
CA ARG A 32 -7.55 37.64 -7.77
C ARG A 32 -8.24 37.67 -9.14
N SER A 33 -8.36 36.51 -9.79
CA SER A 33 -9.13 36.41 -11.03
C SER A 33 -10.62 36.58 -10.75
N LEU A 34 -11.16 35.99 -9.68
CA LEU A 34 -12.57 36.14 -9.27
C LEU A 34 -12.91 37.61 -9.02
N SER A 35 -12.02 38.36 -8.37
CA SER A 35 -12.24 39.79 -8.11
C SER A 35 -12.21 40.69 -9.36
N SER A 36 -11.80 40.16 -10.53
CA SER A 36 -11.87 40.89 -11.80
C SER A 36 -13.30 41.05 -12.33
N GLY A 37 -14.24 40.22 -11.88
CA GLY A 37 -15.64 40.23 -12.32
C GLY A 37 -15.90 39.71 -13.75
N ASN A 38 -14.85 39.40 -14.53
CA ASN A 38 -14.98 38.91 -15.90
C ASN A 38 -15.01 37.37 -15.93
N VAL A 39 -16.17 36.81 -16.26
CA VAL A 39 -16.42 35.36 -16.29
C VAL A 39 -15.45 34.62 -17.21
N ASP A 40 -15.18 35.15 -18.41
CA ASP A 40 -14.31 34.47 -19.37
C ASP A 40 -12.84 34.49 -18.91
N THR A 41 -12.43 35.56 -18.24
CA THR A 41 -11.08 35.64 -17.62
C THR A 41 -10.95 34.64 -16.49
N ILE A 42 -11.99 34.51 -15.64
CA ILE A 42 -12.01 33.53 -14.56
C ILE A 42 -11.97 32.11 -15.10
N CYS A 43 -12.81 31.76 -16.08
CA CYS A 43 -12.80 30.45 -16.73
C CYS A 43 -11.41 30.14 -17.33
N ALA A 44 -10.81 31.10 -18.05
CA ALA A 44 -9.48 30.93 -18.62
C ALA A 44 -8.42 30.69 -17.54
N MET A 45 -8.48 31.43 -16.42
CA MET A 45 -7.52 31.29 -15.33
C MET A 45 -7.69 29.98 -14.54
N VAL A 46 -8.92 29.52 -14.33
CA VAL A 46 -9.23 28.22 -13.72
C VAL A 46 -8.69 27.09 -14.59
N ASN A 47 -9.00 27.11 -15.89
CA ASN A 47 -8.54 26.07 -16.82
C ASN A 47 -7.01 26.07 -16.95
N HIS A 48 -6.39 27.26 -16.98
CA HIS A 48 -4.94 27.40 -17.01
C HIS A 48 -4.28 26.85 -15.72
N SER A 49 -4.87 27.14 -14.55
CA SER A 49 -4.39 26.62 -13.27
C SER A 49 -4.53 25.10 -13.18
N CYS A 50 -5.63 24.55 -13.70
CA CYS A 50 -5.85 23.11 -13.82
C CYS A 50 -4.73 22.45 -14.65
N SER A 51 -4.47 22.96 -15.86
CA SER A 51 -3.40 22.45 -16.74
C SER A 51 -2.03 22.52 -16.06
N ILE A 52 -1.68 23.66 -15.44
CA ILE A 52 -0.37 23.82 -14.79
C ILE A 52 -0.19 22.84 -13.63
N LEU A 53 -1.22 22.64 -12.79
CA LEU A 53 -1.15 21.70 -11.68
C LEU A 53 -0.99 20.26 -12.18
N ILE A 54 -1.74 19.90 -13.22
CA ILE A 54 -1.64 18.60 -13.89
C ILE A 54 -0.24 18.38 -14.47
N ASP A 55 0.24 19.32 -15.28
CA ASP A 55 1.49 19.13 -16.02
C ASP A 55 2.70 19.15 -15.08
N LEU A 56 2.83 20.20 -14.26
CA LEU A 56 4.06 20.42 -13.49
C LEU A 56 4.10 19.66 -12.17
N MET A 57 2.98 19.62 -11.44
CA MET A 57 2.95 19.01 -10.12
C MET A 57 2.61 17.51 -10.22
N VAL A 58 1.50 17.18 -10.90
CA VAL A 58 1.02 15.80 -10.98
C VAL A 58 1.91 14.97 -11.89
N ASN A 59 2.11 15.37 -13.15
CA ASN A 59 2.85 14.56 -14.12
C ASN A 59 4.38 14.67 -13.97
N ASP A 60 4.93 15.90 -13.96
CA ASP A 60 6.37 16.10 -13.97
C ASP A 60 7.05 15.86 -12.63
N PHE A 61 6.41 16.14 -11.49
CA PHE A 61 7.02 15.89 -10.19
C PHE A 61 6.59 14.54 -9.62
N LEU A 62 5.31 14.40 -9.30
CA LEU A 62 4.79 13.20 -8.62
C LEU A 62 4.86 11.97 -9.54
N GLY A 63 4.40 12.12 -10.78
CA GLY A 63 4.36 11.06 -11.78
C GLY A 63 5.74 10.59 -12.21
N ASN A 64 6.74 11.48 -12.33
CA ASN A 64 8.10 11.09 -12.68
C ASN A 64 8.71 10.14 -11.65
N ILE A 65 8.54 10.41 -10.35
CA ILE A 65 9.09 9.54 -9.30
C ILE A 65 8.33 8.21 -9.23
N ILE A 66 7.00 8.21 -9.42
CA ILE A 66 6.24 6.95 -9.50
C ILE A 66 6.69 6.12 -10.71
N ARG A 67 6.92 6.75 -11.87
CA ARG A 67 7.40 6.08 -13.08
C ARG A 67 8.82 5.53 -12.93
N THR A 68 9.67 6.13 -12.10
CA THR A 68 10.98 5.53 -11.76
C THR A 68 10.83 4.25 -10.92
N GLY A 69 9.66 4.03 -10.32
CA GLY A 69 9.32 2.83 -9.57
C GLY A 69 9.96 2.76 -8.20
N PHE A 70 9.51 1.80 -7.39
CA PHE A 70 10.11 1.55 -6.09
C PHE A 70 11.45 0.79 -6.24
N PRO A 71 12.58 1.34 -5.72
CA PRO A 71 13.90 0.72 -5.91
C PRO A 71 14.01 -0.70 -5.36
N SER A 72 14.48 -1.62 -6.21
CA SER A 72 14.70 -3.03 -5.86
C SER A 72 15.89 -3.22 -4.89
N GLY A 73 16.08 -4.46 -4.41
CA GLY A 73 17.22 -4.83 -3.55
C GLY A 73 17.02 -4.56 -2.05
N TRP A 74 15.86 -4.06 -1.62
CA TRP A 74 15.61 -3.73 -0.22
C TRP A 74 15.73 -4.94 0.71
N VAL A 75 15.33 -6.13 0.24
CA VAL A 75 15.48 -7.40 0.97
C VAL A 75 16.95 -7.75 1.16
N GLN A 76 17.75 -7.61 0.10
CA GLN A 76 19.18 -7.90 0.16
C GLN A 76 19.89 -6.90 1.08
N ASP A 77 19.54 -5.62 1.00
CA ASP A 77 20.08 -4.58 1.87
C ASP A 77 19.73 -4.84 3.35
N ALA A 78 18.47 -5.21 3.63
CA ALA A 78 18.02 -5.58 4.97
C ALA A 78 18.72 -6.85 5.48
N TYR A 79 18.88 -7.86 4.63
CA TYR A 79 19.58 -9.10 4.97
C TYR A 79 21.05 -8.84 5.27
N ASN A 80 21.74 -8.06 4.42
CA ASN A 80 23.13 -7.66 4.63
C ASN A 80 23.31 -6.87 5.93
N TYR A 81 22.36 -5.98 6.26
CA TYR A 81 22.38 -5.24 7.52
C TYR A 81 22.22 -6.16 8.74
N VAL A 82 21.28 -7.11 8.70
CA VAL A 82 21.09 -8.09 9.78
C VAL A 82 22.33 -8.99 9.92
N GLN A 83 22.90 -9.46 8.81
CA GLN A 83 24.12 -10.29 8.87
C GLN A 83 25.31 -9.51 9.41
N ASN A 84 25.53 -8.27 8.97
CA ASN A 84 26.63 -7.45 9.45
C ASN A 84 26.45 -7.04 10.93
N SER A 85 25.23 -6.80 11.39
CA SER A 85 24.96 -6.51 12.81
C SER A 85 25.15 -7.74 13.70
N VAL A 86 24.79 -8.93 13.22
CA VAL A 86 25.05 -10.21 13.91
C VAL A 86 26.54 -10.56 13.93
N ALA A 87 27.29 -10.28 12.85
CA ALA A 87 28.73 -10.49 12.78
C ALA A 87 29.50 -9.58 13.77
N VAL A 88 29.04 -8.36 14.01
CA VAL A 88 29.63 -7.45 15.02
C VAL A 88 29.30 -7.90 16.45
N ALA A 89 28.10 -8.46 16.68
CA ALA A 89 27.70 -9.01 17.99
C ALA A 89 28.46 -10.29 18.37
N GLY A 90 29.06 -11.00 17.41
CA GLY A 90 29.88 -12.19 17.65
C GLY A 90 31.18 -11.94 18.43
N SER A 91 31.51 -10.68 18.76
CA SER A 91 32.69 -10.31 19.54
C SER A 91 32.41 -10.00 21.03
N LEU A 92 31.15 -10.01 21.48
CA LEU A 92 30.83 -9.86 22.90
C LEU A 92 29.90 -10.97 23.40
N SER A 93 30.38 -11.62 24.45
CA SER A 93 29.75 -12.65 25.27
C SER A 93 28.26 -12.43 25.56
N SER A 94 27.49 -13.50 25.32
CA SER A 94 26.36 -14.01 26.11
C SER A 94 25.47 -13.00 26.88
N SER A 95 24.16 -13.13 26.64
CA SER A 95 23.05 -12.71 27.52
C SER A 95 22.57 -11.26 27.46
N SER A 96 22.25 -10.78 26.27
CA SER A 96 21.11 -9.87 26.13
C SER A 96 20.31 -10.29 24.91
N ILE A 97 19.04 -10.63 25.15
CA ILE A 97 18.01 -10.77 24.13
C ILE A 97 18.19 -9.58 23.18
N VAL A 98 18.73 -9.84 21.98
CA VAL A 98 18.71 -8.84 20.92
C VAL A 98 17.23 -8.73 20.60
N ASN A 99 16.56 -7.77 21.24
CA ASN A 99 15.43 -7.10 20.64
C ASN A 99 15.97 -6.67 19.27
N VAL A 100 15.76 -7.52 18.26
CA VAL A 100 15.74 -7.09 16.88
C VAL A 100 14.58 -6.12 16.88
N SER A 101 14.90 -4.86 17.19
CA SER A 101 14.01 -3.73 17.11
C SER A 101 13.32 -3.89 15.77
N THR A 102 12.05 -4.25 15.83
CA THR A 102 11.06 -4.28 14.74
C THR A 102 11.60 -3.47 13.57
N VAL A 103 12.19 -4.16 12.56
CA VAL A 103 12.98 -3.58 11.45
C VAL A 103 12.71 -2.08 11.32
N SER A 104 13.52 -1.29 12.02
CA SER A 104 13.23 0.12 12.22
C SER A 104 13.47 0.83 10.90
N SER A 105 12.35 1.07 10.22
CA SER A 105 12.17 1.96 9.07
C SER A 105 12.79 1.44 7.77
N PHE A 106 11.92 1.19 6.78
CA PHE A 106 12.26 1.03 5.36
C PHE A 106 13.17 2.15 4.79
N ASN A 107 13.39 3.23 5.55
CA ASN A 107 13.96 4.49 5.12
C ASN A 107 15.48 4.61 5.25
N MET A 108 16.20 3.66 5.88
CA MET A 108 17.61 3.91 6.28
C MET A 108 18.63 2.82 5.92
N ILE A 109 18.25 1.80 5.13
CA ILE A 109 19.15 0.66 4.84
C ILE A 109 19.44 0.56 3.34
N GLY A 110 20.73 0.63 2.98
CA GLY A 110 21.24 0.42 1.62
C GLY A 110 21.40 1.70 0.78
N PRO A 111 22.06 1.60 -0.39
CA PRO A 111 22.39 2.74 -1.26
C PRO A 111 21.14 3.42 -1.86
N ASN A 112 20.03 2.69 -1.96
CA ASN A 112 18.76 3.19 -2.51
C ASN A 112 17.77 3.68 -1.44
N SER A 113 18.20 3.79 -0.17
CA SER A 113 17.34 4.17 0.97
C SER A 113 16.61 5.51 0.76
N LEU A 114 17.32 6.52 0.27
CA LEU A 114 16.75 7.85 -0.01
C LEU A 114 15.70 7.82 -1.12
N ALA A 115 15.92 7.06 -2.20
CA ALA A 115 14.95 6.90 -3.27
C ALA A 115 13.69 6.14 -2.81
N ARG A 116 13.86 5.12 -1.95
CA ARG A 116 12.73 4.41 -1.32
C ARG A 116 11.95 5.34 -0.39
N TYR A 117 12.65 6.17 0.39
CA TYR A 117 12.03 7.17 1.26
C TYR A 117 11.22 8.18 0.44
N HIS A 118 11.80 8.76 -0.61
CA HIS A 118 11.09 9.71 -1.49
C HIS A 118 9.86 9.10 -2.15
N PHE A 119 9.93 7.83 -2.58
CA PHE A 119 8.77 7.12 -3.12
C PHE A 119 7.63 7.02 -2.10
N LEU A 120 7.94 6.71 -0.84
CA LEU A 120 6.94 6.63 0.24
C LEU A 120 6.39 8.01 0.62
N VAL A 121 7.25 9.04 0.67
CA VAL A 121 6.85 10.44 0.90
C VAL A 121 5.88 10.91 -0.18
N ILE A 122 6.02 10.44 -1.43
CA ILE A 122 5.07 10.78 -2.49
C ILE A 122 3.66 10.27 -2.24
N LEU A 123 3.50 9.08 -1.66
CA LEU A 123 2.17 8.56 -1.35
C LEU A 123 1.43 9.50 -0.39
N ASN A 124 2.12 9.91 0.68
CA ASN A 124 1.59 10.89 1.64
C ASN A 124 1.35 12.25 0.96
N SER A 125 2.24 12.63 0.05
CA SER A 125 2.17 13.91 -0.68
C SER A 125 0.99 13.96 -1.66
N ILE A 126 0.63 12.83 -2.27
CA ILE A 126 -0.58 12.71 -3.10
C ILE A 126 -1.82 12.89 -2.23
N GLU A 127 -1.89 12.25 -1.06
CA GLU A 127 -3.01 12.41 -0.13
C GLU A 127 -3.12 13.86 0.39
N ALA A 128 -1.97 14.47 0.75
CA ALA A 128 -1.92 15.88 1.15
C ALA A 128 -2.36 16.82 0.02
N SER A 129 -2.02 16.49 -1.23
CA SER A 129 -2.45 17.22 -2.42
C SER A 129 -3.96 17.14 -2.63
N GLN A 130 -4.57 15.97 -2.43
CA GLN A 130 -6.02 15.79 -2.50
C GLN A 130 -6.74 16.63 -1.43
N LYS A 131 -6.22 16.65 -0.20
CA LYS A 131 -6.76 17.49 0.89
C LYS A 131 -6.64 18.99 0.59
N SER A 132 -5.48 19.41 0.10
CA SER A 132 -5.21 20.80 -0.27
C SER A 132 -6.07 21.27 -1.44
N LEU A 133 -6.27 20.40 -2.45
CA LEU A 133 -7.19 20.64 -3.57
C LEU A 133 -8.63 20.82 -3.08
N LEU A 134 -9.09 19.97 -2.17
CA LEU A 134 -10.44 20.10 -1.59
C LEU A 134 -10.59 21.43 -0.84
N SER A 135 -9.60 21.83 -0.04
CA SER A 135 -9.60 23.11 0.65
C SER A 135 -9.60 24.30 -0.32
N LEU A 136 -8.82 24.23 -1.40
CA LEU A 136 -8.79 25.25 -2.46
C LEU A 136 -10.19 25.41 -3.08
N VAL A 137 -10.80 24.32 -3.51
CA VAL A 137 -12.11 24.33 -4.18
C VAL A 137 -13.19 24.89 -3.26
N ASN A 138 -13.26 24.43 -2.00
CA ASN A 138 -14.22 24.95 -1.03
C ASN A 138 -14.06 26.46 -0.80
N HIS A 139 -12.82 26.95 -0.80
CA HIS A 139 -12.56 28.39 -0.66
C HIS A 139 -13.02 29.17 -1.90
N LEU A 140 -12.76 28.67 -3.11
CA LEU A 140 -13.21 29.29 -4.36
C LEU A 140 -14.73 29.31 -4.48
N GLU A 141 -15.41 28.21 -4.12
CA GLU A 141 -16.88 28.13 -4.11
C GLU A 141 -17.48 29.14 -3.12
N SER A 142 -16.88 29.29 -1.93
CA SER A 142 -17.29 30.30 -0.94
C SER A 142 -17.17 31.72 -1.50
N GLU A 143 -16.03 32.08 -2.09
CA GLU A 143 -15.81 33.42 -2.67
C GLU A 143 -16.73 33.68 -3.87
N LEU A 144 -16.95 32.68 -4.72
CA LEU A 144 -17.87 32.76 -5.86
C LEU A 144 -19.30 33.03 -5.39
N ASN A 145 -19.76 32.31 -4.37
CA ASN A 145 -21.08 32.51 -3.78
C ASN A 145 -21.25 33.90 -3.17
N LEU A 146 -20.18 34.51 -2.65
CA LEU A 146 -20.22 35.89 -2.15
C LEU A 146 -20.32 36.92 -3.30
N LEU A 147 -19.57 36.72 -4.38
CA LEU A 147 -19.48 37.70 -5.48
C LEU A 147 -20.63 37.61 -6.50
N TYR A 148 -21.17 36.41 -6.74
CA TYR A 148 -22.12 36.14 -7.83
C TYR A 148 -23.53 35.72 -7.37
N GLN A 149 -23.89 36.05 -6.12
CA GLN A 149 -25.20 35.76 -5.50
C GLN A 149 -26.42 36.08 -6.39
N ASN A 150 -26.33 37.09 -7.25
CA ASN A 150 -27.44 37.59 -8.09
C ASN A 150 -27.30 37.26 -9.60
N GLN A 151 -26.30 36.49 -10.02
CA GLN A 151 -26.07 36.15 -11.43
C GLN A 151 -26.03 34.63 -11.66
N GLU A 152 -27.21 34.00 -11.78
CA GLU A 152 -27.33 32.54 -11.86
C GLU A 152 -26.55 31.90 -13.02
N ILE A 153 -26.65 32.43 -14.24
CA ILE A 153 -26.00 31.85 -15.43
C ILE A 153 -24.46 31.90 -15.30
N ASN A 154 -23.93 33.03 -14.87
CA ASN A 154 -22.49 33.23 -14.69
C ASN A 154 -21.96 32.37 -13.53
N SER A 155 -22.70 32.32 -12.42
CA SER A 155 -22.38 31.46 -11.28
C SER A 155 -22.35 29.98 -11.67
N GLN A 156 -23.32 29.49 -12.45
CA GLN A 156 -23.33 28.11 -12.94
C GLN A 156 -22.11 27.77 -13.81
N LYS A 157 -21.78 28.63 -14.78
CA LYS A 157 -20.61 28.42 -15.66
C LYS A 157 -19.30 28.34 -14.86
N LEU A 158 -19.14 29.24 -13.89
CA LEU A 158 -17.95 29.27 -13.03
C LEU A 158 -17.87 28.07 -12.08
N ASN A 159 -19.00 27.65 -11.50
CA ASN A 159 -19.08 26.44 -10.68
C ASN A 159 -18.74 25.17 -11.48
N MET A 160 -19.14 25.10 -12.75
CA MET A 160 -18.73 23.99 -13.63
C MET A 160 -17.22 23.96 -13.85
N CYS A 161 -16.58 25.10 -14.12
CA CYS A 161 -15.12 25.17 -14.29
C CYS A 161 -14.37 24.76 -13.00
N ILE A 162 -14.83 25.20 -11.83
CA ILE A 162 -14.22 24.81 -10.54
C ILE A 162 -14.41 23.31 -10.28
N THR A 163 -15.59 22.77 -10.60
CA THR A 163 -15.88 21.34 -10.48
C THR A 163 -14.97 20.54 -11.42
N GLU A 164 -14.80 20.98 -12.66
CA GLU A 164 -13.90 20.34 -13.64
C GLU A 164 -12.45 20.36 -13.16
N LEU A 165 -11.98 21.48 -12.59
CA LEU A 165 -10.66 21.56 -11.97
C LEU A 165 -10.49 20.52 -10.84
N LYS A 166 -11.50 20.40 -9.97
CA LYS A 166 -11.49 19.43 -8.86
C LYS A 166 -11.41 18.00 -9.38
N VAL A 167 -12.31 17.64 -10.29
CA VAL A 167 -12.44 16.27 -10.81
C VAL A 167 -11.19 15.89 -11.59
N SER A 168 -10.73 16.73 -12.52
CA SER A 168 -9.58 16.43 -13.38
C SER A 168 -8.29 16.18 -12.58
N ILE A 169 -8.00 17.02 -11.59
CA ILE A 169 -6.80 16.85 -10.76
C ILE A 169 -6.97 15.65 -9.80
N SER A 170 -8.15 15.48 -9.21
CA SER A 170 -8.43 14.37 -8.28
C SER A 170 -8.28 13.01 -8.95
N ASP A 171 -8.81 12.86 -10.17
CA ASP A 171 -8.76 11.61 -10.93
C ASP A 171 -7.31 11.25 -11.29
N GLN A 172 -6.50 12.23 -11.70
CA GLN A 172 -5.08 11.97 -11.99
C GLN A 172 -4.26 11.63 -10.75
N LEU A 173 -4.49 12.33 -9.64
CA LEU A 173 -3.85 12.01 -8.35
C LEU A 173 -4.23 10.60 -7.88
N GLN A 174 -5.49 10.19 -8.07
CA GLN A 174 -5.94 8.85 -7.73
C GLN A 174 -5.30 7.78 -8.63
N ALA A 175 -5.24 8.02 -9.94
CA ALA A 175 -4.57 7.11 -10.88
C ALA A 175 -3.08 6.93 -10.55
N LEU A 176 -2.39 8.01 -10.15
CA LEU A 176 -1.01 7.94 -9.66
C LEU A 176 -0.90 7.12 -8.38
N LEU A 177 -1.82 7.29 -7.43
CA LEU A 177 -1.83 6.53 -6.18
C LEU A 177 -1.98 5.04 -6.45
N ASP A 178 -2.90 4.66 -7.33
CA ASP A 178 -3.16 3.28 -7.71
C ASP A 178 -1.91 2.66 -8.38
N SER A 179 -1.29 3.38 -9.32
CA SER A 179 -0.03 2.97 -9.97
C SER A 179 1.12 2.80 -8.97
N ALA A 180 1.25 3.71 -8.01
CA ALA A 180 2.29 3.63 -6.99
C ALA A 180 2.13 2.40 -6.09
N PHE A 181 0.90 2.07 -5.69
CA PHE A 181 0.62 0.84 -4.94
C PHE A 181 0.86 -0.43 -5.76
N GLU A 182 0.58 -0.41 -7.07
CA GLU A 182 0.92 -1.52 -7.97
C GLU A 182 2.43 -1.73 -8.08
N HIS A 183 3.21 -0.65 -8.21
CA HIS A 183 4.68 -0.71 -8.21
C HIS A 183 5.23 -1.22 -6.88
N LEU A 184 4.66 -0.80 -5.74
CA LEU A 184 5.07 -1.29 -4.42
C LEU A 184 4.74 -2.77 -4.25
N SER A 185 3.54 -3.20 -4.67
CA SER A 185 3.13 -4.61 -4.68
C SER A 185 4.08 -5.45 -5.55
N THR A 186 4.42 -4.99 -6.75
CA THR A 186 5.32 -5.72 -7.65
C THR A 186 6.75 -5.80 -7.10
N SER A 187 7.29 -4.70 -6.61
CA SER A 187 8.70 -4.60 -6.18
C SER A 187 8.97 -5.22 -4.81
N VAL A 188 8.06 -5.07 -3.86
CA VAL A 188 8.24 -5.51 -2.47
C VAL A 188 7.75 -6.94 -2.28
N ILE A 189 6.65 -7.29 -2.94
CA ILE A 189 5.83 -8.44 -2.57
C ILE A 189 5.94 -9.53 -3.63
N GLN A 190 5.70 -9.21 -4.90
CA GLN A 190 5.90 -10.19 -5.98
C GLN A 190 7.36 -10.61 -6.11
N SER A 191 8.34 -9.74 -5.84
CA SER A 191 9.75 -10.13 -5.85
C SER A 191 10.08 -11.20 -4.80
N GLN A 192 9.53 -11.07 -3.58
CA GLN A 192 9.71 -12.05 -2.51
C GLN A 192 9.03 -13.38 -2.85
N VAL A 193 7.79 -13.32 -3.33
CA VAL A 193 7.05 -14.52 -3.74
C VAL A 193 7.74 -15.19 -4.93
N LYS A 194 8.24 -14.43 -5.91
CA LYS A 194 8.99 -14.98 -7.04
C LYS A 194 10.31 -15.58 -6.60
N THR A 195 11.02 -15.01 -5.64
CA THR A 195 12.23 -15.64 -5.07
C THR A 195 11.87 -16.96 -4.37
N LEU A 196 10.82 -16.99 -3.56
CA LEU A 196 10.34 -18.22 -2.92
C LEU A 196 9.90 -19.26 -3.96
N LEU A 197 9.04 -18.88 -4.90
CA LEU A 197 8.60 -19.72 -6.02
C LEU A 197 9.76 -20.17 -6.90
N ASN A 198 10.78 -19.33 -7.11
CA ASN A 198 11.97 -19.71 -7.87
C ASN A 198 12.81 -20.75 -7.12
N VAL A 199 12.88 -20.70 -5.79
CA VAL A 199 13.46 -21.81 -5.01
C VAL A 199 12.65 -23.08 -5.26
N PHE A 200 11.31 -23.00 -5.28
CA PHE A 200 10.44 -24.13 -5.57
C PHE A 200 10.50 -24.64 -7.01
N THR A 201 10.69 -23.78 -8.02
CA THR A 201 10.86 -24.21 -9.42
C THR A 201 12.28 -24.68 -9.71
N SER A 202 13.28 -24.18 -8.98
CA SER A 202 14.68 -24.61 -9.07
C SER A 202 14.96 -25.95 -8.37
N LEU A 203 14.09 -26.35 -7.44
CA LEU A 203 13.93 -27.75 -7.08
C LEU A 203 13.47 -28.46 -8.36
N LYS A 204 14.43 -28.97 -9.12
CA LYS A 204 14.18 -29.67 -10.40
C LYS A 204 13.16 -30.78 -10.17
N TYR A 205 11.90 -30.50 -10.48
CA TYR A 205 10.85 -31.51 -10.63
C TYR A 205 11.26 -32.55 -11.68
N ASP A 206 12.04 -32.16 -12.70
CA ASP A 206 12.65 -33.05 -13.72
C ASP A 206 13.46 -34.22 -13.13
N LEU A 207 14.13 -34.03 -11.98
CA LEU A 207 14.96 -35.08 -11.38
C LEU A 207 14.15 -36.06 -10.51
N LEU A 208 12.97 -35.64 -10.05
CA LEU A 208 12.07 -36.45 -9.24
C LEU A 208 11.03 -37.18 -10.09
N GLU A 209 10.52 -36.57 -11.15
CA GLU A 209 9.54 -37.18 -12.05
C GLU A 209 10.13 -38.33 -12.89
N SER A 210 11.44 -38.29 -13.16
CA SER A 210 12.17 -39.36 -13.86
C SER A 210 12.52 -40.56 -12.96
N VAL A 211 12.43 -40.41 -11.63
CA VAL A 211 12.83 -41.43 -10.64
C VAL A 211 11.66 -41.95 -9.81
N LEU A 212 10.68 -41.09 -9.50
CA LEU A 212 9.50 -41.45 -8.73
C LEU A 212 8.34 -41.85 -9.65
N SER A 213 7.57 -42.85 -9.24
CA SER A 213 6.26 -43.10 -9.84
C SER A 213 5.33 -41.89 -9.63
N THR A 214 4.32 -41.74 -10.49
CA THR A 214 3.32 -40.66 -10.39
C THR A 214 2.68 -40.58 -9.01
N GLU A 215 2.38 -41.71 -8.37
CA GLU A 215 1.80 -41.76 -7.02
C GLU A 215 2.79 -41.29 -5.93
N ASN A 216 4.07 -41.65 -6.04
CA ASN A 216 5.10 -41.20 -5.11
C ASN A 216 5.42 -39.71 -5.30
N ASN A 217 5.37 -39.22 -6.53
CA ASN A 217 5.52 -37.80 -6.84
C ASN A 217 4.36 -36.99 -6.23
N ASP A 218 3.11 -37.42 -6.40
CA ASP A 218 1.95 -36.75 -5.79
C ASP A 218 2.04 -36.74 -4.25
N ARG A 219 2.44 -37.85 -3.62
CA ARG A 219 2.68 -37.88 -2.17
C ARG A 219 3.77 -36.92 -1.72
N PHE A 220 4.87 -36.83 -2.46
CA PHE A 220 5.97 -35.90 -2.17
C PHE A 220 5.52 -34.44 -2.31
N VAL A 221 4.78 -34.12 -3.37
CA VAL A 221 4.18 -32.80 -3.58
C VAL A 221 3.25 -32.44 -2.43
N LEU A 222 2.40 -33.37 -1.95
CA LEU A 222 1.53 -33.12 -0.80
C LEU A 222 2.30 -32.87 0.51
N ILE A 223 3.42 -33.58 0.74
CA ILE A 223 4.29 -33.33 1.90
C ILE A 223 4.92 -31.93 1.79
N LEU A 224 5.43 -31.56 0.62
CA LEU A 224 5.99 -30.23 0.37
C LEU A 224 4.95 -29.13 0.60
N ILE A 225 3.72 -29.30 0.09
CA ILE A 225 2.64 -28.32 0.26
C ILE A 225 2.33 -28.11 1.74
N ASN A 226 2.23 -29.18 2.54
CA ASN A 226 1.99 -29.07 3.97
C ASN A 226 3.11 -28.31 4.68
N GLU A 227 4.37 -28.59 4.35
CA GLU A 227 5.50 -27.88 4.94
C GLU A 227 5.50 -26.39 4.57
N ILE A 228 5.22 -26.06 3.30
CA ILE A 228 5.10 -24.67 2.84
C ILE A 228 4.01 -23.92 3.62
N LEU A 229 2.81 -24.51 3.72
CA LEU A 229 1.70 -23.90 4.43
C LEU A 229 2.01 -23.71 5.93
N HIS A 230 2.67 -24.70 6.54
CA HIS A 230 3.11 -24.61 7.94
C HIS A 230 4.13 -23.49 8.16
N GLN A 231 5.13 -23.35 7.30
CA GLN A 231 6.13 -22.27 7.39
C GLN A 231 5.49 -20.89 7.16
N LEU A 232 4.55 -20.78 6.22
CA LEU A 232 3.81 -19.55 5.99
C LEU A 232 2.95 -19.15 7.21
N ASP A 233 2.25 -20.10 7.82
CA ASP A 233 1.47 -19.85 9.04
C ASP A 233 2.37 -19.31 10.16
N GLN A 234 3.55 -19.90 10.39
CA GLN A 234 4.51 -19.42 11.40
C GLN A 234 5.06 -18.02 11.07
N PHE A 235 5.30 -17.74 9.79
CA PHE A 235 5.79 -16.44 9.34
C PHE A 235 4.75 -15.34 9.51
N ILE A 236 3.48 -15.62 9.20
CA ILE A 236 2.35 -14.67 9.36
C ILE A 236 2.20 -14.26 10.82
N GLN A 237 2.33 -15.20 11.77
CA GLN A 237 2.23 -14.90 13.21
C GLN A 237 3.28 -13.91 13.72
N ARG A 238 4.38 -13.71 13.00
CA ARG A 238 5.45 -12.77 13.36
C ARG A 238 5.29 -11.38 12.71
N LYS A 239 4.24 -11.17 11.93
CA LYS A 239 4.00 -9.93 11.18
C LYS A 239 2.84 -9.12 11.75
N SER A 240 2.84 -7.82 11.45
CA SER A 240 1.71 -6.92 11.69
C SER A 240 1.12 -6.44 10.36
N PHE A 241 -0.20 -6.43 10.24
CA PHE A 241 -0.92 -6.13 9.00
C PHE A 241 -1.70 -4.83 9.10
N SER A 242 -1.79 -4.11 7.98
CA SER A 242 -2.85 -3.15 7.69
C SER A 242 -3.91 -3.82 6.82
N ARG A 243 -5.07 -3.18 6.61
CA ARG A 243 -6.11 -3.69 5.69
C ARG A 243 -5.56 -3.99 4.29
N PHE A 244 -4.78 -3.06 3.73
CA PHE A 244 -4.13 -3.26 2.43
C PHE A 244 -3.14 -4.44 2.45
N GLY A 245 -2.35 -4.57 3.52
CA GLY A 245 -1.43 -5.69 3.68
C GLY A 245 -2.13 -7.06 3.74
N ALA A 246 -3.34 -7.11 4.31
CA ALA A 246 -4.15 -8.32 4.36
C ALA A 246 -4.75 -8.69 2.99
N ILE A 247 -5.24 -7.72 2.22
CA ILE A 247 -5.77 -7.95 0.86
C ILE A 247 -4.66 -8.51 -0.02
N GLN A 248 -3.47 -7.95 0.11
CA GLN A 248 -2.32 -8.38 -0.64
C GLN A 248 -1.87 -9.80 -0.27
N LEU A 249 -1.84 -10.15 1.02
CA LEU A 249 -1.57 -11.52 1.47
C LEU A 249 -2.56 -12.53 0.87
N GLU A 250 -3.85 -12.18 0.83
CA GLU A 250 -4.88 -13.04 0.23
C GLU A 250 -4.62 -13.27 -1.28
N LYS A 251 -4.22 -12.22 -2.01
CA LYS A 251 -3.84 -12.34 -3.42
C LYS A 251 -2.64 -13.27 -3.62
N GLU A 252 -1.65 -13.21 -2.73
CA GLU A 252 -0.49 -14.12 -2.77
C GLU A 252 -0.87 -15.57 -2.52
N TYR A 253 -1.73 -15.83 -1.53
CA TYR A 253 -2.24 -17.18 -1.28
C TYR A 253 -3.00 -17.74 -2.48
N HIS A 254 -3.77 -16.93 -3.19
CA HIS A 254 -4.43 -17.36 -4.42
C HIS A 254 -3.43 -17.71 -5.53
N ASN A 255 -2.38 -16.92 -5.70
CA ASN A 255 -1.33 -17.22 -6.70
C ASN A 255 -0.56 -18.49 -6.33
N LEU A 256 -0.22 -18.66 -5.05
CA LEU A 256 0.43 -19.87 -4.55
C LEU A 256 -0.47 -21.10 -4.74
N PHE A 257 -1.76 -20.99 -4.41
CA PHE A 257 -2.75 -22.04 -4.63
C PHE A 257 -2.85 -22.43 -6.11
N ALA A 258 -2.91 -21.45 -7.01
CA ALA A 258 -2.95 -21.69 -8.45
C ALA A 258 -1.69 -22.42 -8.94
N TYR A 259 -0.51 -22.01 -8.48
CA TYR A 259 0.75 -22.68 -8.82
C TYR A 259 0.81 -24.11 -8.28
N LEU A 260 0.53 -24.32 -6.99
CA LEU A 260 0.58 -25.66 -6.38
C LEU A 260 -0.47 -26.59 -7.01
N THR A 261 -1.62 -26.06 -7.41
CA THR A 261 -2.64 -26.84 -8.15
C THR A 261 -2.15 -27.25 -9.54
N SER A 262 -1.29 -26.46 -10.18
CA SER A 262 -0.75 -26.80 -11.52
C SER A 262 0.25 -27.95 -11.51
N ILE A 263 0.87 -28.23 -10.35
CA ILE A 263 1.89 -29.28 -10.19
C ILE A 263 1.38 -30.50 -9.41
N SER A 264 0.17 -30.43 -8.84
CA SER A 264 -0.45 -31.49 -8.05
C SER A 264 -1.51 -32.21 -8.88
N TYR A 265 -1.61 -33.53 -8.75
CA TYR A 265 -2.69 -34.30 -9.37
C TYR A 265 -3.95 -34.31 -8.48
N SER A 266 -3.74 -34.20 -7.16
CA SER A 266 -4.79 -34.18 -6.15
C SER A 266 -5.36 -32.78 -5.88
N SER A 267 -6.62 -32.72 -5.48
CA SER A 267 -7.28 -31.46 -5.07
C SER A 267 -6.66 -30.90 -3.79
N LEU A 268 -6.26 -29.63 -3.83
CA LEU A 268 -5.57 -28.95 -2.72
C LEU A 268 -6.49 -28.15 -1.79
N ARG A 269 -7.80 -28.13 -2.06
CA ARG A 269 -8.76 -27.23 -1.38
C ARG A 269 -8.75 -27.36 0.14
N ASP A 270 -8.71 -28.58 0.65
CA ASP A 270 -8.77 -28.83 2.09
C ASP A 270 -7.50 -28.36 2.82
N TYR A 271 -6.33 -28.54 2.19
CA TYR A 271 -5.04 -28.10 2.73
C TYR A 271 -4.99 -26.57 2.90
N PHE A 272 -5.53 -25.83 1.93
CA PHE A 272 -5.55 -24.37 1.97
C PHE A 272 -6.67 -23.76 2.82
N THR A 273 -7.65 -24.57 3.23
CA THR A 273 -8.85 -24.07 3.94
C THR A 273 -8.47 -23.27 5.20
N ARG A 274 -7.49 -23.77 5.97
CA ARG A 274 -7.01 -23.08 7.18
C ARG A 274 -6.38 -21.73 6.82
N SER A 275 -5.43 -21.67 5.90
CA SER A 275 -4.75 -20.42 5.54
C SER A 275 -5.70 -19.40 4.88
N LEU A 276 -6.71 -19.85 4.12
CA LEU A 276 -7.74 -18.96 3.60
C LEU A 276 -8.63 -18.37 4.71
N GLN A 277 -8.90 -19.12 5.79
CA GLN A 277 -9.58 -18.57 6.96
C GLN A 277 -8.73 -17.51 7.67
N ILE A 278 -7.41 -17.71 7.76
CA ILE A 278 -6.48 -16.69 8.28
C ILE A 278 -6.55 -15.42 7.44
N CYS A 279 -6.47 -15.54 6.10
CA CYS A 279 -6.59 -14.39 5.19
C CYS A 279 -7.91 -13.65 5.38
N ARG A 280 -9.03 -14.40 5.47
CA ARG A 280 -10.37 -13.81 5.68
C ARG A 280 -10.46 -13.04 6.99
N LEU A 281 -9.92 -13.58 8.09
CA LEU A 281 -9.89 -12.88 9.38
C LEU A 281 -9.07 -11.59 9.30
N LEU A 282 -7.93 -11.63 8.62
CA LEU A 282 -7.10 -10.44 8.40
C LEU A 282 -7.77 -9.42 7.47
N ASN A 283 -8.72 -9.83 6.65
CA ASN A 283 -9.46 -8.98 5.70
C ASN A 283 -10.81 -8.49 6.20
N LEU A 284 -11.14 -8.67 7.47
CA LEU A 284 -12.35 -8.07 8.05
C LEU A 284 -12.21 -6.55 8.13
N ASP A 285 -13.32 -5.84 7.94
CA ASP A 285 -13.34 -4.39 8.14
C ASP A 285 -13.56 -4.06 9.61
N ARG A 286 -14.27 -4.93 10.36
CA ARG A 286 -14.51 -4.80 11.80
C ARG A 286 -14.32 -6.14 12.54
N VAL A 287 -13.89 -6.05 13.80
CA VAL A 287 -13.66 -7.23 14.67
C VAL A 287 -14.94 -8.06 14.88
N GLU A 288 -16.10 -7.42 14.91
CA GLU A 288 -17.39 -8.07 15.14
C GLU A 288 -17.82 -9.00 13.99
N GLU A 289 -17.34 -8.74 12.78
CA GLU A 289 -17.69 -9.52 11.57
C GLU A 289 -17.24 -10.98 11.65
N VAL A 290 -16.31 -11.30 12.56
CA VAL A 290 -15.89 -12.66 12.86
C VAL A 290 -17.10 -13.56 13.15
N HIS A 291 -18.13 -13.04 13.82
CA HIS A 291 -19.33 -13.80 14.18
C HIS A 291 -20.13 -14.32 12.97
N TYR A 292 -20.02 -13.67 11.80
CA TYR A 292 -20.67 -14.16 10.57
C TYR A 292 -20.03 -15.42 10.00
N TYR A 293 -18.75 -15.66 10.33
CA TYR A 293 -17.96 -16.77 9.78
C TYR A 293 -17.64 -17.85 10.82
N TRP A 294 -17.62 -17.46 12.09
CA TRP A 294 -17.37 -18.33 13.23
C TRP A 294 -18.38 -19.48 13.27
N ASN A 295 -17.91 -20.68 13.62
CA ASN A 295 -18.72 -21.89 13.76
C ASN A 295 -19.35 -22.44 12.46
N SER A 296 -18.78 -22.11 11.30
CA SER A 296 -19.10 -22.82 10.06
C SER A 296 -18.56 -24.26 10.07
N SER A 297 -19.22 -25.17 9.36
CA SER A 297 -18.85 -26.60 9.34
C SER A 297 -17.43 -26.88 8.81
N SER A 298 -16.85 -25.95 8.06
CA SER A 298 -15.50 -26.03 7.51
C SER A 298 -14.45 -25.28 8.33
N TRP A 299 -14.82 -24.71 9.48
CA TRP A 299 -13.92 -23.91 10.32
C TRP A 299 -12.81 -24.75 10.97
N ARG A 300 -11.55 -24.31 10.84
CA ARG A 300 -10.35 -25.05 11.28
C ARG A 300 -9.55 -24.33 12.37
N LEU A 301 -9.89 -23.10 12.73
CA LEU A 301 -9.16 -22.28 13.69
C LEU A 301 -9.80 -22.32 15.07
N THR A 302 -8.99 -22.48 16.12
CA THR A 302 -9.45 -22.38 17.50
C THR A 302 -9.77 -20.94 17.89
N ALA A 303 -10.59 -20.76 18.94
CA ALA A 303 -10.95 -19.43 19.43
C ALA A 303 -9.74 -18.61 19.90
N HIS A 304 -8.67 -19.29 20.34
CA HIS A 304 -7.41 -18.64 20.71
C HIS A 304 -6.66 -18.15 19.47
N GLU A 305 -6.53 -19.00 18.45
CA GLU A 305 -5.89 -18.64 17.18
C GLU A 305 -6.60 -17.48 16.49
N VAL A 306 -7.94 -17.46 16.48
CA VAL A 306 -8.70 -16.33 15.92
C VAL A 306 -8.32 -15.02 16.59
N ARG A 307 -8.29 -14.98 17.93
CA ARG A 307 -7.89 -13.77 18.66
C ARG A 307 -6.44 -13.40 18.38
N SER A 308 -5.55 -14.38 18.30
CA SER A 308 -4.14 -14.15 17.95
C SER A 308 -4.00 -13.56 16.55
N ILE A 309 -4.72 -14.08 15.55
CA ILE A 309 -4.67 -13.61 14.17
C ILE A 309 -5.25 -12.20 14.06
N LEU A 310 -6.39 -11.92 14.71
CA LEU A 310 -6.99 -10.58 14.72
C LEU A 310 -6.05 -9.56 15.38
N SER A 311 -5.26 -9.97 16.37
CA SER A 311 -4.28 -9.09 17.02
C SER A 311 -3.11 -8.69 16.11
N LEU A 312 -2.93 -9.36 14.97
CA LEU A 312 -1.93 -8.97 13.98
C LEU A 312 -2.36 -7.71 13.21
N ARG A 313 -3.64 -7.33 13.21
CA ARG A 313 -4.14 -6.08 12.59
C ARG A 313 -3.85 -4.88 13.50
N ARG A 314 -3.07 -3.93 12.99
CA ARG A 314 -2.62 -2.74 13.74
C ARG A 314 -3.76 -1.79 14.14
N ASP A 315 -4.86 -1.85 13.41
CA ASP A 315 -6.03 -0.99 13.55
C ASP A 315 -7.15 -1.60 14.41
N PHE A 316 -7.03 -2.87 14.82
CA PHE A 316 -7.99 -3.50 15.72
C PHE A 316 -7.63 -3.30 17.18
N ALA A 317 -8.60 -2.82 17.98
CA ALA A 317 -8.37 -2.59 19.39
C ALA A 317 -8.30 -3.91 20.16
N VAL A 318 -7.26 -4.06 21.00
CA VAL A 318 -7.06 -5.27 21.83
C VAL A 318 -8.27 -5.55 22.73
N ASN A 319 -8.96 -4.51 23.20
CA ASN A 319 -10.14 -4.64 24.05
C ASN A 319 -11.33 -5.25 23.30
N GLU A 320 -11.54 -4.87 22.03
CA GLU A 320 -12.60 -5.43 21.18
C GLU A 320 -12.34 -6.91 20.91
N ILE A 321 -11.09 -7.27 20.61
CA ILE A 321 -10.69 -8.66 20.37
C ILE A 321 -10.91 -9.52 21.63
N ARG A 322 -10.60 -8.99 22.82
CA ARG A 322 -10.84 -9.69 24.10
C ARG A 322 -12.32 -9.83 24.43
N ALA A 323 -13.14 -8.85 24.05
CA ALA A 323 -14.59 -8.86 24.27
C ALA A 323 -15.34 -9.87 23.39
N LEU A 324 -14.71 -10.39 22.32
CA LEU A 324 -15.30 -11.40 21.44
C LEU A 324 -15.69 -12.68 22.21
N LYS A 325 -16.98 -13.00 22.17
CA LYS A 325 -17.56 -14.22 22.72
C LYS A 325 -17.49 -15.36 21.69
N LEU A 326 -16.29 -15.87 21.48
CA LEU A 326 -16.05 -17.09 20.69
C LEU A 326 -16.10 -18.27 21.66
N GLN A 327 -17.28 -18.87 21.82
CA GLN A 327 -17.51 -20.13 22.53
C GLN A 327 -17.56 -21.28 21.55
#